data_AF-A0A2H6EPA9-F1
#
_entry.id   AF-A0A2H6EPA9-F1
#
_cell.length_a   1.000
_cell.length_b   1.000
_cell.length_c   1.000
_cell.angle_alpha   90.00
_cell.angle_beta   90.00
_cell.angle_gamma   90.00
#
_symmetry.space_group_name_H-M   'P 1'
#
loop_
_entity.id
_entity.type
_entity.pdbx_description
1 polymer ?
#
loop_
_entity_poly.entity_id
_entity_poly.type
_entity_poly.pdbx_seq_one_letter_code
_entity_poly.pdbx_strand_id
1 'polypeptide(L)'
;MEEFNRLQKEHPNCKWYLALSDPLPEDNWKGYTGFIHQVLYENYLKDHPAPEDCEYYMCGPPLMNSAVTKMLDSLGVEPENIMFDDFGG
;
A
#
# COMPACT_ATOMS: atom_id res chain seq x y z
N MET A 1 -13.96 -4.66 -4.99
CA MET A 1 -13.40 -5.92 -4.43
C MET A 1 -13.53 -7.08 -5.40
N GLU A 2 -14.70 -7.32 -6.00
CA GLU A 2 -14.90 -8.42 -6.96
C GLU A 2 -13.91 -8.40 -8.13
N GLU A 3 -13.69 -7.23 -8.74
CA GLU A 3 -12.75 -7.10 -9.86
C GLU A 3 -11.30 -7.41 -9.46
N PHE A 4 -10.82 -6.87 -8.34
CA PHE A 4 -9.47 -7.18 -7.85
C PHE A 4 -9.33 -8.66 -7.45
N ASN A 5 -10.38 -9.26 -6.88
CA ASN A 5 -10.41 -10.70 -6.58
C ASN A 5 -10.31 -11.54 -7.85
N ARG A 6 -11.00 -11.13 -8.92
CA ARG A 6 -10.94 -11.77 -10.24
C ARG A 6 -9.53 -11.67 -10.83
N LEU A 7 -8.96 -10.46 -10.87
CA LEU A 7 -7.61 -10.22 -11.37
C LEU A 7 -6.55 -11.04 -10.62
N GLN A 8 -6.60 -11.06 -9.29
CA GLN A 8 -5.69 -11.87 -8.47
C GLN A 8 -5.85 -13.38 -8.71
N LYS A 9 -7.06 -13.86 -9.04
CA LYS A 9 -7.32 -15.27 -9.36
C LYS A 9 -6.78 -15.65 -10.74
N GLU A 10 -6.91 -14.75 -11.72
CA GLU A 10 -6.47 -14.98 -13.10
C GLU A 10 -4.96 -14.76 -13.29
N HIS A 11 -4.35 -13.89 -12.49
CA HIS A 11 -2.95 -13.49 -12.62
C HIS A 11 -2.18 -13.76 -11.32
N PRO A 12 -1.38 -14.85 -11.23
CA PRO A 12 -0.70 -15.22 -9.99
C PRO A 12 0.33 -14.20 -9.49
N ASN A 13 0.85 -13.36 -10.41
CA ASN A 13 1.76 -12.25 -10.14
C ASN A 13 1.04 -10.96 -9.68
N CYS A 14 -0.29 -10.92 -9.68
CA CYS A 14 -1.07 -9.80 -9.17
C CYS A 14 -1.64 -10.15 -7.81
N LYS A 15 -1.32 -9.35 -6.78
CA LYS A 15 -1.89 -9.47 -5.45
C LYS A 15 -2.47 -8.13 -5.03
N TRP A 16 -3.58 -8.17 -4.29
CA TRP A 16 -4.18 -6.98 -3.71
C TRP A 16 -4.56 -7.26 -2.26
N TYR A 17 -4.50 -6.21 -1.44
CA TYR A 17 -4.79 -6.27 -0.02
C TYR A 17 -5.64 -5.06 0.38
N LEU A 18 -6.52 -5.25 1.37
CA LEU A 18 -7.35 -4.19 1.93
C LEU A 18 -6.98 -4.01 3.41
N ALA A 19 -6.85 -2.76 3.83
CA ALA A 19 -6.69 -2.38 5.22
C ALA A 19 -7.79 -1.40 5.62
N LEU A 20 -8.39 -1.61 6.79
CA LEU A 20 -9.31 -0.66 7.40
C LEU A 20 -8.61 0.03 8.57
N SER A 21 -8.51 1.35 8.54
CA SER A 21 -7.85 2.10 9.63
C SER A 21 -8.63 2.04 10.94
N ASP A 22 -9.95 2.01 10.84
CA ASP A 22 -10.88 2.00 11.98
C ASP A 22 -12.09 1.10 11.65
N PRO A 23 -11.95 -0.24 11.69
CA PRO A 23 -13.06 -1.15 11.42
C PRO A 23 -14.12 -1.08 12.53
N LEU A 24 -15.39 -1.01 12.13
CA LEU A 24 -16.51 -1.01 13.06
C LEU A 24 -16.93 -2.46 13.43
N PRO A 25 -17.57 -2.69 14.58
CA PRO A 25 -18.03 -4.03 14.97
C PRO A 25 -18.91 -4.72 13.91
N GLU A 26 -19.78 -3.96 13.24
CA GLU A 26 -20.66 -4.43 12.17
C GLU A 26 -19.92 -4.89 10.90
N ASP A 27 -18.70 -4.39 10.66
CA ASP A 27 -17.89 -4.79 9.51
C ASP A 27 -17.45 -6.26 9.62
N ASN A 28 -17.49 -6.83 10.84
CA ASN A 28 -16.99 -8.18 11.14
C ASN A 28 -15.60 -8.44 10.54
N TRP A 29 -14.77 -7.38 10.52
CA TRP A 29 -13.52 -7.35 9.77
C TRP A 29 -12.46 -8.23 10.44
N LYS A 30 -11.81 -9.08 9.64
CA LYS A 30 -10.72 -9.98 10.07
C LYS A 30 -9.44 -9.79 9.27
N GLY A 31 -9.41 -8.78 8.39
CA GLY A 31 -8.25 -8.47 7.56
C GLY A 31 -7.29 -7.52 8.26
N TYR A 32 -6.42 -6.88 7.48
CA TYR A 32 -5.45 -5.93 8.01
C TYR A 32 -6.13 -4.68 8.58
N THR A 33 -5.54 -4.15 9.65
CA THR A 33 -6.04 -2.95 10.34
C THR A 33 -4.94 -1.91 10.50
N GLY A 34 -5.30 -0.63 10.48
CA GLY A 34 -4.38 0.50 10.63
C GLY A 34 -4.13 1.23 9.31
N PHE A 35 -3.17 2.17 9.32
CA PHE A 35 -2.84 2.96 8.15
C PHE A 35 -2.09 2.12 7.11
N ILE A 36 -2.37 2.36 5.83
CA ILE A 36 -1.87 1.50 4.74
C ILE A 36 -0.35 1.44 4.67
N HIS A 37 0.38 2.52 4.98
CA HIS A 37 1.84 2.53 4.98
C HIS A 37 2.44 1.58 6.04
N GLN A 38 1.79 1.45 7.21
CA GLN A 38 2.22 0.53 8.27
C GLN A 38 1.88 -0.91 7.90
N VAL A 39 0.69 -1.14 7.36
CA VAL A 39 0.28 -2.47 6.90
C VAL A 39 1.21 -2.96 5.79
N LEU A 40 1.51 -2.11 4.79
CA LEU A 40 2.42 -2.43 3.70
C LEU A 40 3.85 -2.71 4.22
N TYR A 41 4.33 -1.89 5.16
CA TYR A 41 5.65 -2.08 5.76
C TYR A 41 5.74 -3.42 6.51
N GLU A 42 4.87 -3.66 7.50
CA GLU A 42 4.98 -4.82 8.39
C GLU A 42 4.71 -6.16 7.70
N ASN A 43 3.89 -6.17 6.64
CA ASN A 43 3.46 -7.42 6.00
C ASN A 43 4.16 -7.69 4.66
N TYR A 44 4.99 -6.77 4.17
CA TYR A 44 5.67 -6.94 2.89
C TYR A 44 7.05 -6.28 2.83
N LEU A 45 7.14 -4.95 2.97
CA LEU A 45 8.38 -4.24 2.63
C LEU A 45 9.51 -4.44 3.65
N LYS A 46 9.18 -4.68 4.92
CA LYS A 46 10.17 -4.91 5.98
C LYS A 46 11.07 -6.11 5.72
N ASP A 47 10.53 -7.15 5.10
CA ASP A 47 11.24 -8.39 4.77
C ASP A 47 11.57 -8.51 3.27
N HIS A 48 11.28 -7.46 2.48
CA HIS A 48 11.59 -7.45 1.06
C HIS A 48 13.10 -7.33 0.84
N PRO A 49 13.72 -8.15 -0.04
CA PRO A 49 15.17 -8.19 -0.18
C PRO A 49 15.79 -6.93 -0.82
N ALA A 50 15.01 -6.21 -1.65
CA ALA A 50 15.42 -4.98 -2.32
C ALA A 50 14.19 -4.09 -2.60
N PRO A 51 13.58 -3.45 -1.57
CA PRO A 51 12.43 -2.57 -1.78
C PRO A 51 12.74 -1.37 -2.70
N GLU A 52 14.00 -0.95 -2.79
CA GLU A 52 14.50 0.12 -3.66
C GLU A 52 14.40 -0.21 -5.16
N ASP A 53 14.42 -1.50 -5.52
CA ASP A 53 14.31 -1.98 -6.91
C ASP A 53 12.85 -2.04 -7.41
N CYS A 54 11.87 -1.66 -6.58
CA CYS A 54 10.46 -1.61 -6.93
C CYS A 54 10.02 -0.22 -7.40
N GLU A 55 9.06 -0.17 -8.32
CA GLU A 55 8.36 1.06 -8.71
C GLU A 55 7.07 1.22 -7.89
N TYR A 56 6.87 2.39 -7.27
CA TYR A 56 5.75 2.68 -6.38
C TYR A 56 4.82 3.71 -7.01
N TYR A 57 3.63 3.24 -7.40
CA TYR A 57 2.57 4.09 -7.92
C TYR A 57 1.55 4.35 -6.83
N MET A 58 1.31 5.62 -6.50
CA MET A 58 0.44 5.98 -5.38
C MET A 58 -0.45 7.19 -5.67
N CYS A 59 -1.68 7.10 -5.17
CA CYS A 59 -2.69 8.13 -5.23
C CYS A 59 -3.55 8.06 -3.96
N GLY A 60 -3.70 9.17 -3.27
CA GLY A 60 -4.62 9.29 -2.15
C GLY A 60 -4.49 10.62 -1.41
N PRO A 61 -5.07 10.73 -0.21
CA PRO A 61 -5.10 11.99 0.54
C PRO A 61 -3.69 12.47 0.92
N PRO A 62 -3.47 13.79 1.09
CA PRO A 62 -2.14 14.35 1.38
C PRO A 62 -1.42 13.71 2.58
N LEU A 63 -2.16 13.36 3.63
CA LEU A 63 -1.62 12.69 4.81
C LEU A 63 -1.14 11.26 4.50
N MET A 64 -1.90 10.52 3.69
CA MET A 64 -1.52 9.18 3.25
C MET A 64 -0.27 9.25 2.37
N ASN A 65 -0.24 10.18 1.41
CA ASN A 65 0.88 10.33 0.49
C ASN A 65 2.15 10.64 1.27
N SER A 66 2.12 11.65 2.13
CA SER A 66 3.27 12.02 2.98
C SER A 66 3.77 10.86 3.85
N ALA A 67 2.88 10.06 4.42
CA ALA A 67 3.24 8.94 5.28
C ALA A 67 3.88 7.77 4.52
N VAL A 68 3.35 7.43 3.34
CA VAL A 68 3.93 6.38 2.47
C VAL A 68 5.29 6.84 1.94
N THR A 69 5.41 8.07 1.44
CA THR A 69 6.68 8.61 0.93
C THR A 69 7.77 8.57 1.99
N LYS A 70 7.47 9.00 3.22
CA LYS A 70 8.44 8.96 4.33
C LYS A 70 8.87 7.54 4.69
N MET A 71 7.95 6.57 4.60
CA MET A 71 8.26 5.17 4.84
C MET A 71 9.18 4.60 3.74
N LEU A 72 8.88 4.89 2.47
CA LEU A 72 9.72 4.46 1.33
C LEU A 72 11.11 5.10 1.37
N ASP A 73 11.20 6.40 1.68
CA ASP A 73 12.46 7.11 1.89
C ASP A 73 13.32 6.45 2.99
N SER A 74 12.69 6.05 4.11
CA SER A 74 13.39 5.34 5.20
C SER A 74 13.88 3.93 4.81
N LEU A 75 13.33 3.35 3.74
CA LEU A 75 13.76 2.07 3.17
C LEU A 75 14.83 2.24 2.09
N GLY A 76 15.24 3.47 1.76
CA GLY A 76 16.22 3.74 0.70
C GLY A 76 15.65 3.75 -0.71
N VAL A 77 14.32 3.88 -0.86
CA VAL A 77 13.69 4.02 -2.18
C VAL A 77 13.94 5.43 -2.71
N GLU A 78 14.59 5.53 -3.86
CA GLU A 78 14.88 6.81 -4.51
C GLU A 78 13.59 7.49 -5.03
N PRO A 79 13.50 8.84 -5.01
CA PRO A 79 12.30 9.56 -5.47
C PRO A 79 11.88 9.25 -6.91
N GLU A 80 12.84 8.87 -7.76
CA GLU A 80 12.62 8.49 -9.16
C GLU A 80 11.74 7.24 -9.31
N ASN A 81 11.72 6.38 -8.30
CA ASN A 81 10.90 5.16 -8.24
C ASN A 81 9.54 5.39 -7.56
N ILE A 82 9.19 6.64 -7.18
CA ILE A 82 7.93 6.98 -6.51
C ILE A 82 7.10 7.92 -7.41
N MET A 83 6.03 7.40 -7.99
CA MET A 83 5.14 8.14 -8.89
C MET A 83 3.84 8.51 -8.18
N PHE A 84 3.51 9.79 -8.22
CA PHE A 84 2.27 10.33 -7.66
C PHE A 84 1.29 10.70 -8.77
N ASP A 85 0.02 10.35 -8.56
CA ASP A 85 -1.08 11.03 -9.21
C ASP A 85 -1.72 11.98 -8.16
N ASP A 86 -1.32 13.25 -8.22
CA ASP A 86 -1.80 14.29 -7.30
C ASP A 86 -3.07 14.91 -7.88
N PHE A 87 -4.22 14.59 -7.28
CA PHE A 87 -5.52 15.12 -7.66
C PHE A 87 -5.74 16.59 -7.24
N GLY A 88 -4.72 17.27 -6.69
CA GLY A 88 -4.76 18.69 -6.35
C GLY A 88 -5.55 18.92 -5.06
N GLY A 89 -4.83 18.97 -3.94
CA GLY A 89 -5.37 19.44 -2.66
C GLY A 89 -5.70 20.93 -2.65
#